data_AF-A0A066XBC1-F1
#
_entry.id   AF-A0A066XBC1-F1
#
_cell.length_a   1.000
_cell.length_b   1.000
_cell.length_c   1.000
_cell.angle_alpha   90.00
_cell.angle_beta   90.00
_cell.angle_gamma   90.00
#
_symmetry.space_group_name_H-M   'P 1'
#
loop_
_entity.id
_entity.type
_entity.pdbx_description
1 polymer ?
#
loop_
_entity_poly.entity_id
_entity_poly.type
_entity_poly.pdbx_seq_one_letter_code
_entity_poly.pdbx_strand_id
1 'polypeptide(L)'
;MRPSPILQVLKYKHLRLTTKDVNKGFYKGNRTGAMGRHTKFGGYVIEWHKVRTYVVPEGLNSTKPCLMLRASQENGGQGEIFADISRLFKLTPFVSDTIRPLKGTYPSKEGPRDPQLYLDTWKQQNGVD
;
A
#
# COMPACT_ATOMS: atom_id res chain seq x y z
N MET A 1 20.07 13.50 -42.13
CA MET A 1 20.05 14.67 -41.24
C MET A 1 18.67 14.75 -40.58
N ARG A 2 18.56 14.77 -39.24
CA ARG A 2 17.26 14.90 -38.56
C ARG A 2 16.93 16.39 -38.39
N PRO A 3 15.75 16.86 -38.81
CA PRO A 3 15.37 18.26 -38.67
C PRO A 3 15.25 18.65 -37.19
N SER A 4 15.68 19.88 -36.86
CA SER A 4 15.68 20.42 -35.50
C SER A 4 14.24 20.49 -34.92
N PRO A 5 14.07 20.41 -33.59
CA PRO A 5 12.74 20.36 -32.95
C PRO A 5 11.82 21.53 -33.33
N ILE A 6 12.38 22.71 -33.59
CA ILE A 6 11.63 23.91 -34.00
C ILE A 6 11.03 23.79 -35.42
N LEU A 7 11.60 22.94 -36.26
CA LEU A 7 11.10 22.67 -37.63
C LEU A 7 10.06 21.54 -37.65
N GLN A 8 9.84 20.84 -36.53
CA GLN A 8 8.82 19.79 -36.40
C GLN A 8 7.47 20.31 -35.86
N VAL A 9 7.30 21.63 -35.75
CA VAL A 9 6.12 22.32 -35.19
C VAL A 9 4.78 21.83 -35.77
N LEU A 10 4.74 21.45 -37.05
CA LEU A 10 3.54 20.89 -37.69
C LEU A 10 3.08 19.57 -37.04
N LYS A 11 4.01 18.76 -36.50
CA LYS A 11 3.68 17.52 -35.78
C LYS A 11 3.17 17.79 -34.37
N TYR A 12 3.65 18.87 -33.74
CA TYR A 12 3.27 19.23 -32.36
C TYR A 12 1.79 19.65 -32.24
N LYS A 13 1.21 20.20 -33.31
CA LYS A 13 -0.21 20.60 -33.36
C LYS A 13 -1.20 19.43 -33.29
N HIS A 14 -0.78 18.22 -33.63
CA HIS A 14 -1.63 17.02 -33.58
C HIS A 14 -1.47 16.22 -32.29
N LEU A 15 -0.57 16.64 -31.39
CA LEU A 15 -0.43 16.02 -30.08
C LEU A 15 -1.60 16.42 -29.17
N ARG A 16 -1.95 15.54 -28.24
CA ARG A 16 -3.03 15.82 -27.28
C ARG A 16 -2.58 16.88 -26.28
N LEU A 17 -3.42 17.88 -26.07
CA LEU A 17 -3.12 18.98 -25.17
C LEU A 17 -2.90 18.54 -23.71
N THR A 18 -1.85 19.09 -23.13
CA THR A 18 -1.45 18.96 -21.73
C THR A 18 -1.58 20.29 -21.00
N THR A 19 -1.52 20.27 -19.67
CA THR A 19 -1.67 21.46 -18.82
C THR A 19 -0.56 22.49 -18.99
N LYS A 20 0.56 22.12 -19.63
CA LYS A 20 1.73 22.98 -19.81
C LYS A 20 1.87 23.55 -21.23
N ASP A 21 1.00 23.12 -22.15
CA ASP A 21 1.03 23.58 -23.54
C ASP A 21 0.31 24.92 -23.73
N VAL A 22 -0.69 25.20 -22.90
CA VAL A 22 -1.57 26.38 -23.00
C VAL A 22 -1.68 27.05 -21.63
N ASN A 23 -1.84 28.37 -21.64
CA ASN A 23 -1.97 29.20 -20.45
C ASN A 23 -3.42 29.19 -19.91
N LYS A 24 -3.98 30.38 -19.69
CA LYS A 24 -5.26 30.59 -18.97
C LYS A 24 -6.42 29.85 -19.66
N GLY A 25 -7.34 29.32 -18.86
CA GLY A 25 -8.59 28.71 -19.31
C GLY A 25 -8.53 27.20 -19.56
N PHE A 26 -7.35 26.59 -19.71
CA PHE A 26 -7.22 25.14 -19.84
C PHE A 26 -6.83 24.49 -18.51
N TYR A 27 -7.81 23.84 -17.85
CA TYR A 27 -7.57 23.03 -16.66
C TYR A 27 -7.78 21.55 -16.97
N LYS A 28 -6.85 20.71 -16.53
CA LYS A 28 -6.93 19.25 -16.66
C LYS A 28 -6.39 18.60 -15.39
N GLY A 29 -7.20 17.77 -14.74
CA GLY A 29 -6.87 17.14 -13.45
C GLY A 29 -5.96 15.91 -13.58
N ASN A 30 -5.34 15.53 -12.46
CA ASN A 30 -4.42 14.38 -12.34
C ASN A 30 -5.04 13.16 -11.63
N ARG A 31 -6.37 12.98 -11.74
CA ARG A 31 -7.10 11.87 -11.09
C ARG A 31 -6.90 11.77 -9.57
N THR A 32 -6.70 12.89 -8.90
CA THR A 32 -6.59 12.94 -7.44
C THR A 32 -7.92 12.59 -6.75
N GLY A 33 -9.05 12.62 -7.46
CA GLY A 33 -10.39 12.44 -6.92
C GLY A 33 -10.98 13.75 -6.41
N ALA A 34 -12.31 13.81 -6.29
CA ALA A 34 -13.01 14.98 -5.74
C ALA A 34 -13.17 14.82 -4.22
N MET A 35 -12.44 15.62 -3.43
CA MET A 35 -12.43 15.54 -1.96
C MET A 35 -13.51 16.41 -1.30
N GLY A 36 -14.48 16.89 -2.08
CA GLY A 36 -15.45 17.89 -1.65
C GLY A 36 -16.13 18.57 -2.82
N ARG A 37 -16.52 19.84 -2.64
CA ARG A 37 -17.35 20.58 -3.60
C ARG A 37 -16.91 22.03 -3.75
N HIS A 38 -17.02 22.55 -4.97
CA HIS A 38 -16.85 23.98 -5.25
C HIS A 38 -18.03 24.81 -4.72
N THR A 39 -17.73 26.00 -4.20
CA THR A 39 -18.72 27.00 -3.80
C THR A 39 -19.09 27.91 -4.97
N LYS A 40 -20.22 28.63 -4.86
CA LYS A 40 -20.64 29.61 -5.88
C LYS A 40 -19.59 30.69 -6.15
N PHE A 41 -18.78 31.01 -5.15
CA PHE A 41 -17.78 32.09 -5.21
C PHE A 41 -16.36 31.60 -5.52
N GLY A 42 -16.20 30.38 -6.05
CA GLY A 42 -14.91 29.83 -6.47
C GLY A 42 -14.06 29.20 -5.37
N GLY A 43 -14.50 29.24 -4.10
CA GLY A 43 -13.88 28.47 -3.01
C GLY A 43 -14.13 26.96 -3.12
N TYR A 44 -13.47 26.17 -2.28
CA TYR A 44 -13.62 24.72 -2.20
C TYR A 44 -13.85 24.28 -0.76
N VAL A 45 -14.91 23.51 -0.50
CA VAL A 45 -15.22 22.95 0.83
C VAL A 45 -14.89 21.47 0.82
N ILE A 46 -14.07 21.04 1.78
CA ILE A 46 -13.62 19.64 1.92
C ILE A 46 -14.70 18.82 2.64
N GLU A 47 -15.03 17.67 2.08
CA GLU A 47 -15.94 16.69 2.67
C GLU A 47 -15.12 15.53 3.25
N TRP A 48 -14.96 15.50 4.58
CA TRP A 48 -14.06 14.56 5.26
C TRP A 48 -14.36 13.08 5.01
N HIS A 49 -15.62 12.73 4.76
CA HIS A 49 -16.00 11.35 4.44
C HIS A 49 -15.46 10.84 3.09
N LYS A 50 -15.02 11.73 2.18
CA LYS A 50 -14.38 11.37 0.90
C LYS A 50 -12.86 11.35 0.98
N VAL A 51 -12.30 11.88 2.07
CA VAL A 51 -10.85 11.96 2.25
C VAL A 51 -10.33 10.56 2.55
N ARG A 52 -9.40 10.09 1.71
CA ARG A 52 -8.78 8.77 1.88
C ARG A 52 -7.84 8.78 3.08
N THR A 53 -8.03 7.84 3.99
CA THR A 53 -7.13 7.59 5.14
C THR A 53 -6.43 6.26 4.95
N TYR A 54 -5.11 6.22 5.21
CA TYR A 54 -4.34 4.98 5.22
C TYR A 54 -4.19 4.53 6.67
N VAL A 55 -4.96 3.51 7.06
CA VAL A 55 -4.97 3.01 8.44
C VAL A 55 -3.71 2.16 8.67
N VAL A 56 -2.89 2.58 9.63
CA VAL A 56 -1.69 1.85 10.04
C VAL A 56 -2.05 1.00 11.25
N PRO A 57 -1.80 -0.33 11.23
CA PRO A 57 -2.03 -1.18 12.40
C PRO A 57 -1.13 -0.78 13.56
N GLU A 58 -1.62 -0.97 14.78
CA GLU A 58 -0.85 -0.68 16.00
C GLU A 58 0.37 -1.62 16.12
N GLY A 59 1.47 -1.12 16.70
CA GLY A 59 2.67 -1.92 16.94
C GLY A 59 3.67 -2.03 15.78
N LEU A 60 3.44 -1.35 14.64
CA LEU A 60 4.40 -1.29 13.51
C LEU A 60 5.43 -0.15 13.60
N ASN A 61 5.46 0.58 14.71
CA ASN A 61 6.10 1.91 14.79
C ASN A 61 7.65 1.85 14.88
N SER A 62 8.22 0.69 15.18
CA SER A 62 9.65 0.51 15.47
C SER A 62 10.34 -0.54 14.61
N THR A 63 9.65 -1.16 13.64
CA THR A 63 10.27 -2.11 12.70
C THR A 63 11.20 -1.37 11.76
N LYS A 64 12.42 -1.11 12.23
CA LYS A 64 13.56 -0.79 11.37
C LYS A 64 13.66 -1.96 10.38
N PRO A 65 13.62 -1.73 9.04
CA PRO A 65 13.99 -2.79 8.13
C PRO A 65 15.36 -3.27 8.58
N CYS A 66 15.50 -4.58 8.81
CA CYS A 66 16.71 -5.20 9.34
C CYS A 66 17.87 -4.92 8.38
N LEU A 67 18.49 -3.75 8.53
CA LEU A 67 19.73 -3.39 7.90
C LEU A 67 20.79 -3.90 8.89
N MET A 68 21.17 -5.16 8.70
CA MET A 68 22.42 -5.76 9.19
C MET A 68 22.90 -5.21 10.55
N LEU A 69 22.23 -5.56 11.65
CA LEU A 69 22.77 -5.32 12.99
C LEU A 69 23.18 -6.63 13.63
N ARG A 70 24.50 -6.80 13.77
CA ARG A 70 25.13 -7.83 14.59
C ARG A 70 24.49 -7.82 15.98
N ALA A 71 24.16 -9.00 16.48
CA ALA A 71 23.68 -9.18 17.84
C ALA A 71 24.78 -8.70 18.82
N SER A 72 24.53 -7.60 19.51
CA SER A 72 25.26 -7.23 20.72
C SER A 72 24.50 -7.86 21.89
N GLN A 73 25.19 -8.69 22.68
CA GLN A 73 24.65 -9.13 23.97
C GLN A 73 24.69 -7.95 24.95
N GLU A 74 23.55 -7.61 25.53
CA GLU A 74 23.48 -6.72 26.69
C GLU A 74 23.30 -7.56 27.95
N ASN A 75 24.33 -7.51 28.80
CA ASN A 75 24.37 -8.16 30.10
C ASN A 75 23.46 -7.43 31.10
N GLY A 76 22.68 -8.21 31.86
CA GLY A 76 22.37 -7.98 33.27
C GLY A 76 21.62 -6.72 33.67
N GLY A 77 20.32 -6.86 33.97
CA GLY A 77 19.57 -5.90 34.77
C GLY A 77 18.11 -6.32 34.98
N GLN A 78 17.77 -6.70 36.21
CA GLN A 78 16.39 -6.94 36.64
C GLN A 78 15.73 -5.60 36.99
N GLY A 79 14.62 -5.25 36.34
CA GLY A 79 13.80 -4.08 36.71
C GLY A 79 12.72 -3.73 35.69
N GLU A 80 11.50 -3.60 36.21
CA GLU A 80 10.31 -2.94 35.64
C GLU A 80 9.51 -3.67 34.54
N ILE A 81 8.27 -4.03 34.92
CA ILE A 81 7.21 -4.61 34.10
C ILE A 81 6.62 -3.50 33.23
N PHE A 82 7.29 -3.17 32.12
CA PHE A 82 6.65 -2.55 30.97
C PHE A 82 6.59 -3.62 29.89
N ALA A 83 5.40 -4.18 29.65
CA ALA A 83 5.18 -5.13 28.57
C ALA A 83 5.57 -4.45 27.26
N ASP A 84 6.79 -4.76 26.80
CA ASP A 84 7.39 -4.18 25.63
C ASP A 84 6.58 -4.56 24.39
N ILE A 85 5.76 -3.60 23.95
CA ILE A 85 4.94 -3.66 22.73
C ILE A 85 5.84 -3.89 21.49
N SER A 86 7.17 -3.77 21.61
CA SER A 86 8.10 -4.12 20.53
C SER A 86 8.13 -5.62 20.18
N ARG A 87 7.46 -6.50 20.93
CA ARG A 87 7.29 -7.92 20.57
C ARG A 87 6.21 -8.20 19.50
N LEU A 88 5.49 -7.19 19.00
CA LEU A 88 4.20 -7.38 18.33
C LEU A 88 4.24 -7.67 16.81
N PHE A 89 5.36 -7.46 16.10
CA PHE A 89 5.41 -7.75 14.66
C PHE A 89 6.78 -8.28 14.21
N LYS A 90 6.85 -9.60 13.98
CA LYS A 90 8.08 -10.30 13.55
C LYS A 90 8.14 -10.59 12.04
N LEU A 91 7.11 -10.21 11.29
CA LEU A 91 7.03 -10.48 9.85
C LEU A 91 7.88 -9.47 9.08
N THR A 92 8.71 -9.97 8.17
CA THR A 92 9.55 -9.18 7.27
C THR A 92 9.11 -9.37 5.82
N PRO A 93 9.39 -8.41 4.91
CA PRO A 93 9.07 -8.57 3.48
C PRO A 93 9.89 -9.69 2.79
N PHE A 94 10.92 -10.20 3.46
CA PHE A 94 11.78 -11.29 2.98
C PHE A 94 11.65 -12.52 3.88
N VAL A 95 11.94 -13.68 3.30
CA VAL A 95 12.02 -15.00 3.96
C VAL A 95 13.43 -15.53 3.71
N SER A 96 13.97 -16.36 4.59
CA SER A 96 15.29 -16.97 4.38
C SER A 96 15.26 -18.01 3.26
N ASP A 97 16.30 -18.04 2.43
CA ASP A 97 16.44 -19.00 1.32
C ASP A 97 16.52 -20.46 1.78
N THR A 98 16.81 -20.69 3.06
CA THR A 98 16.79 -22.03 3.69
C THR A 98 15.37 -22.61 3.70
N ILE A 99 14.34 -21.77 3.79
CA ILE A 99 12.95 -22.20 3.79
C ILE A 99 12.53 -22.45 2.33
N ARG A 100 12.27 -23.71 2.00
CA ARG A 100 11.78 -24.07 0.67
C ARG A 100 10.36 -23.54 0.44
N PRO A 101 10.05 -22.98 -0.76
CA PRO A 101 8.68 -22.57 -1.08
C PRO A 101 7.70 -23.75 -0.99
N LEU A 102 6.64 -23.57 -0.19
CA LEU A 102 5.59 -24.58 -0.03
C LEU A 102 4.54 -24.43 -1.14
N LYS A 103 4.15 -25.54 -1.77
CA LYS A 103 3.01 -25.62 -2.70
C LYS A 103 1.84 -26.31 -2.00
N GLY A 104 0.70 -25.63 -1.91
CA GLY A 104 -0.52 -26.21 -1.34
C GLY A 104 -1.16 -27.23 -2.29
N THR A 105 -1.59 -28.37 -1.74
CA THR A 105 -2.37 -29.38 -2.45
C THR A 105 -3.76 -29.43 -1.85
N TYR A 106 -4.79 -29.45 -2.70
CA TYR A 106 -6.18 -29.45 -2.28
C TYR A 106 -6.90 -30.69 -2.84
N PRO A 107 -7.79 -31.32 -2.06
CA PRO A 107 -8.47 -32.55 -2.47
C PRO A 107 -9.52 -32.31 -3.56
N SER A 108 -10.15 -31.13 -3.57
CA SER A 108 -11.19 -30.80 -4.54
C SER A 108 -10.64 -30.08 -5.76
N LYS A 109 -11.38 -30.19 -6.87
CA LYS A 109 -11.08 -29.49 -8.13
C LYS A 109 -11.16 -27.95 -7.98
N GLU A 110 -11.96 -27.47 -7.05
CA GLU A 110 -12.15 -26.04 -6.77
C GLU A 110 -10.99 -25.46 -5.92
N GLY A 111 -10.22 -26.35 -5.29
CA GLY A 111 -8.96 -26.03 -4.64
C GLY A 111 -9.13 -25.09 -3.43
N PRO A 112 -8.34 -24.00 -3.32
CA PRO A 112 -8.40 -23.10 -2.17
C PRO A 112 -9.70 -22.29 -2.04
N ARG A 113 -10.57 -22.33 -3.06
CA ARG A 113 -11.84 -21.59 -3.08
C ARG A 113 -13.04 -22.46 -2.72
N ASP A 114 -12.82 -23.73 -2.40
CA ASP A 114 -13.89 -24.66 -2.06
C ASP A 114 -14.59 -24.23 -0.75
N PRO A 115 -15.91 -23.97 -0.79
CA PRO A 115 -16.66 -23.55 0.38
C PRO A 115 -16.79 -24.64 1.44
N GLN A 116 -16.85 -25.92 1.07
CA GLN A 116 -17.00 -27.01 2.04
C GLN A 116 -15.73 -27.18 2.87
N LEU A 117 -14.56 -27.15 2.21
CA LEU A 117 -13.27 -27.21 2.87
C LEU A 117 -13.08 -26.07 3.89
N TYR A 118 -13.53 -24.86 3.55
CA TYR A 118 -13.51 -23.72 4.48
C TYR A 118 -14.40 -23.97 5.69
N LEU A 119 -15.65 -24.40 5.50
CA LEU A 119 -16.58 -24.69 6.58
C LEU A 119 -16.07 -25.77 7.52
N ASP A 120 -15.49 -26.84 6.98
CA ASP A 120 -14.92 -27.93 7.77
C ASP A 120 -13.71 -27.45 8.59
N THR A 121 -12.83 -26.64 7.98
CA THR A 121 -11.67 -26.04 8.67
C THR A 121 -12.12 -25.10 9.79
N TRP A 122 -13.13 -24.26 9.54
CA TRP A 122 -13.69 -23.36 10.55
C TRP A 122 -14.30 -24.13 11.71
N LYS A 123 -15.14 -25.14 11.45
CA LYS A 123 -15.73 -26.00 12.49
C LYS A 123 -14.65 -26.69 13.34
N GLN A 124 -13.54 -27.08 12.71
CA GLN A 124 -12.42 -27.72 13.38
C GLN A 124 -11.63 -26.73 14.27
N GLN A 125 -11.42 -25.50 13.83
CA GLN A 125 -10.55 -24.52 14.50
C GLN A 125 -11.28 -23.66 15.53
N ASN A 126 -12.47 -23.16 15.18
CA ASN A 126 -13.19 -22.13 15.93
C ASN A 126 -14.70 -22.47 16.03
N GLY A 127 -15.06 -23.75 16.20
CA GLY A 127 -16.46 -24.24 16.15
C GLY A 127 -17.41 -23.70 17.24
N VAL A 128 -17.03 -22.65 17.94
CA VAL A 128 -17.85 -21.85 18.85
C VAL A 128 -17.59 -20.39 18.50
N ASP A 129 -18.53 -19.79 17.75
CA ASP A 129 -18.66 -18.34 17.63
C ASP A 129 -19.82 -17.86 18.53
#